data_AF-A0A1F3D7J6-F1
#
_entry.id   AF-A0A1F3D7J6-F1
#
_cell.length_a   1.000
_cell.length_b   1.000
_cell.length_c   1.000
_cell.angle_alpha   90.00
_cell.angle_beta   90.00
_cell.angle_gamma   90.00
#
_symmetry.space_group_name_H-M   'P 1'
#
loop_
_entity.id
_entity.type
_entity.pdbx_description
1 polymer ?
#
loop_
_entity_poly.entity_id
_entity_poly.type
_entity_poly.pdbx_seq_one_letter_code
_entity_poly.pdbx_strand_id
1 'polypeptide(L)'
;MKKVIVLIIFYTLLFSGCEKNNYDAPGCIKDKIREFTKTVICDSGASVSLYILNGKNVYVFSDGSCGADLGAAVYSEDCYSLGFLGGITGNTIIQGVKFYDKADFVKRIWKN
;
A
#
# COMPACT_ATOMS: atom_id res chain seq x y z
N MET A 1 -50.17 -8.50 -2.06
CA MET A 1 -49.02 -7.76 -2.65
C MET A 1 -48.21 -6.92 -1.65
N LYS A 2 -48.64 -6.72 -0.38
CA LYS A 2 -47.83 -6.01 0.63
C LYS A 2 -46.80 -6.88 1.36
N LYS A 3 -47.02 -8.21 1.42
CA LYS A 3 -46.13 -9.16 2.13
C LYS A 3 -44.90 -9.60 1.32
N VAL A 4 -44.93 -9.42 -0.02
CA VAL A 4 -43.82 -9.82 -0.91
C VAL A 4 -42.73 -8.73 -0.96
N ILE A 5 -43.11 -7.46 -0.77
CA ILE A 5 -42.18 -6.31 -0.78
C ILE A 5 -41.20 -6.36 0.41
N VAL A 6 -41.64 -6.91 1.56
CA VAL A 6 -40.80 -7.01 2.77
C VAL A 6 -39.64 -8.01 2.60
N LEU A 7 -39.77 -9.01 1.72
CA LEU A 7 -38.75 -10.03 1.51
C LEU A 7 -37.55 -9.59 0.66
N ILE A 8 -37.69 -8.49 -0.10
CA ILE A 8 -36.63 -8.01 -1.02
C ILE A 8 -35.63 -7.09 -0.30
N ILE A 9 -36.03 -6.44 0.79
CA ILE A 9 -35.19 -5.48 1.53
C ILE A 9 -34.15 -6.20 2.41
N PHE A 10 -34.35 -7.49 2.73
CA PHE A 10 -33.44 -8.24 3.59
C PHE A 10 -32.28 -8.91 2.85
N TYR A 11 -32.29 -8.91 1.50
CA TYR A 11 -31.30 -9.65 0.70
C TYR A 11 -30.07 -8.81 0.29
N THR A 12 -30.08 -7.50 0.49
CA THR A 12 -28.99 -6.60 0.01
C THR A 12 -27.86 -6.37 1.02
N LEU A 13 -27.87 -7.02 2.19
CA LEU A 13 -26.89 -6.78 3.26
C LEU A 13 -25.74 -7.80 3.38
N LEU A 14 -25.60 -8.75 2.46
CA LEU A 14 -24.70 -9.90 2.64
C LEU A 14 -23.36 -9.87 1.88
N PHE A 15 -22.93 -8.73 1.33
CA PHE A 15 -21.62 -8.65 0.65
C PHE A 15 -20.67 -7.60 1.23
N SER A 16 -20.43 -7.64 2.55
CA SER A 16 -19.18 -7.12 3.12
C SER A 16 -18.21 -8.28 3.35
N GLY A 17 -17.75 -8.87 2.25
CA GLY A 17 -16.65 -9.84 2.27
C GLY A 17 -15.36 -9.13 2.71
N CYS A 18 -15.08 -9.12 4.01
CA CYS A 18 -13.78 -8.71 4.53
C CYS A 18 -12.77 -9.82 4.21
N GLU A 19 -12.12 -9.74 3.05
CA GLU A 19 -10.92 -10.54 2.79
C GLU A 19 -9.86 -10.16 3.83
N LYS A 20 -9.68 -11.03 4.80
CA LYS A 20 -8.72 -10.86 5.89
C LYS A 20 -7.32 -11.24 5.39
N ASN A 21 -6.81 -10.50 4.40
CA ASN A 21 -5.41 -10.58 4.03
C ASN A 21 -4.59 -10.10 5.23
N ASN A 22 -3.89 -11.05 5.87
CA ASN A 22 -3.17 -10.80 7.10
C ASN A 22 -1.74 -10.32 6.78
N TYR A 23 -1.64 -9.12 6.20
CA TYR A 23 -0.37 -8.48 6.00
C TYR A 23 0.30 -8.19 7.34
N ASP A 24 1.61 -8.42 7.42
CA ASP A 24 2.43 -8.13 8.60
C ASP A 24 2.80 -6.63 8.62
N ALA A 25 1.78 -5.83 8.87
CA ALA A 25 1.80 -4.37 8.97
C ALA A 25 0.71 -3.89 9.95
N PRO A 26 0.77 -2.69 10.53
CA PRO A 26 -0.24 -2.20 11.45
C PRO A 26 -1.44 -1.57 10.75
N GLY A 27 -2.58 -1.60 11.45
CA GLY A 27 -3.80 -0.83 11.17
C GLY A 27 -4.00 -0.40 9.73
N CYS A 28 -3.90 0.91 9.49
CA CYS A 28 -4.19 1.55 8.22
C CYS A 28 -3.20 1.18 7.10
N ILE A 29 -1.99 0.70 7.41
CA ILE A 29 -1.05 0.23 6.39
C ILE A 29 -1.58 -1.04 5.74
N LYS A 30 -2.21 -1.95 6.50
CA LYS A 30 -2.87 -3.13 5.89
C LYS A 30 -3.92 -2.72 4.87
N ASP A 31 -4.67 -1.66 5.15
CA ASP A 31 -5.70 -1.15 4.24
C ASP A 31 -5.08 -0.52 2.99
N LYS A 32 -4.01 0.27 3.13
CA LYS A 32 -3.22 0.77 2.00
C LYS A 32 -2.64 -0.35 1.14
N ILE A 33 -2.13 -1.42 1.75
CA ILE A 33 -1.65 -2.60 0.99
C ILE A 33 -2.81 -3.22 0.22
N ARG A 34 -3.97 -3.42 0.86
CA ARG A 34 -5.15 -3.98 0.19
C ARG A 34 -5.58 -3.14 -1.00
N GLU A 35 -5.60 -1.81 -0.87
CA GLU A 35 -5.90 -0.89 -1.97
C GLU A 35 -4.85 -0.98 -3.08
N PHE A 36 -3.57 -0.84 -2.72
CA PHE A 36 -2.45 -0.92 -3.66
C PHE A 36 -2.47 -2.21 -4.49
N THR A 37 -2.70 -3.37 -3.86
CA THR A 37 -2.75 -4.67 -4.56
C THR A 37 -3.85 -4.78 -5.62
N LYS A 38 -4.91 -3.96 -5.52
CA LYS A 38 -6.01 -3.92 -6.51
C LYS A 38 -5.69 -2.99 -7.68
N THR A 39 -4.73 -2.08 -7.52
CA THR A 39 -4.37 -1.05 -8.50
C THR A 39 -2.98 -1.25 -9.07
N VAL A 40 -2.36 -2.42 -8.85
CA VAL A 40 -1.04 -2.76 -9.41
C VAL A 40 -1.10 -2.65 -10.92
N ILE A 41 -0.20 -1.83 -11.48
CA ILE A 41 -0.14 -1.54 -12.91
C ILE A 41 0.85 -2.44 -13.66
N CYS A 42 1.90 -2.92 -12.99
CA CYS A 42 2.92 -3.77 -13.60
C CYS A 42 2.68 -5.24 -13.24
N ASP A 43 2.81 -6.14 -14.20
CA ASP A 43 2.68 -7.59 -13.98
C ASP A 43 3.77 -8.17 -13.07
N SER A 44 4.88 -7.44 -12.89
CA SER A 44 5.98 -7.87 -12.03
C SER A 44 6.70 -6.71 -11.35
N GLY A 45 7.30 -7.01 -10.20
CA GLY A 45 8.19 -6.10 -9.48
C GLY A 45 7.49 -5.14 -8.53
N ALA A 46 6.16 -5.09 -8.56
CA ALA A 46 5.39 -4.31 -7.61
C ALA A 46 5.56 -4.91 -6.22
N SER A 47 5.80 -4.08 -5.20
CA SER A 47 6.03 -4.59 -3.86
C SER A 47 5.69 -3.60 -2.76
N VAL A 48 5.43 -4.13 -1.57
CA VAL A 48 5.39 -3.34 -0.33
C VAL A 48 6.48 -3.82 0.60
N SER A 49 7.34 -2.90 1.01
CA SER A 49 8.52 -3.20 1.83
C SER A 49 8.57 -2.31 3.07
N LEU A 50 9.00 -2.89 4.18
CA LEU A 50 9.24 -2.19 5.45
C LEU A 50 10.72 -1.79 5.53
N TYR A 51 10.95 -0.54 5.90
CA TYR A 51 12.24 0.02 6.22
C TYR A 51 12.20 0.71 7.59
N ILE A 52 13.38 0.93 8.18
CA ILE A 52 13.56 1.82 9.32
C ILE A 52 14.27 3.07 8.82
N LEU A 53 13.65 4.24 8.99
CA LEU A 53 14.26 5.54 8.70
C LEU A 53 14.22 6.38 9.97
N ASN A 54 15.38 6.84 10.44
CA ASN A 54 15.51 7.61 11.69
C ASN A 54 14.87 6.91 12.90
N GLY A 55 15.03 5.58 12.99
CA GLY A 55 14.47 4.76 14.07
C GLY A 55 12.96 4.53 14.00
N LYS A 56 12.28 4.92 12.92
CA LYS A 56 10.84 4.74 12.72
C LYS A 56 10.54 3.82 11.55
N ASN A 57 9.50 3.01 11.69
CA ASN A 57 8.97 2.18 10.61
C ASN A 57 8.40 3.06 9.49
N VAL A 58 8.83 2.79 8.26
CA VAL A 58 8.31 3.40 7.04
C VAL A 58 8.06 2.33 5.99
N TYR A 59 7.01 2.53 5.19
CA TYR A 59 6.49 1.54 4.25
C TYR A 59 6.58 2.09 2.85
N VAL A 60 7.29 1.37 1.98
CA VAL A 60 7.55 1.75 0.58
C VAL A 60 6.67 0.88 -0.32
N PHE A 61 5.82 1.51 -1.11
CA PHE A 61 4.87 0.90 -2.04
C PHE A 61 5.37 1.17 -3.46
N SER A 62 6.08 0.21 -4.06
CA SER A 62 6.72 0.36 -5.36
C SER A 62 5.86 -0.17 -6.48
N ASP A 63 5.66 0.62 -7.53
CA ASP A 63 4.73 0.36 -8.63
C ASP A 63 5.14 -0.81 -9.55
N GLY A 64 6.42 -1.20 -9.51
CA GLY A 64 7.00 -2.27 -10.31
C GLY A 64 7.94 -1.78 -11.41
N SER A 65 8.22 -2.66 -12.38
CA SER A 65 9.33 -2.46 -13.34
C SER A 65 8.89 -2.40 -14.81
N CYS A 66 7.65 -2.05 -15.09
CA CYS A 66 7.08 -2.01 -16.45
C CYS A 66 7.17 -0.63 -17.14
N GLY A 67 7.83 0.36 -16.51
CA GLY A 67 8.01 1.70 -17.05
C GLY A 67 9.18 2.43 -16.40
N ALA A 68 9.74 3.42 -17.10
CA ALA A 68 10.90 4.18 -16.63
C ALA A 68 10.56 5.24 -15.57
N ASP A 69 9.37 5.83 -15.68
CA ASP A 69 8.91 6.94 -14.83
C ASP A 69 8.06 6.48 -13.64
N LEU A 70 8.15 5.21 -13.29
CA LEU A 70 7.47 4.64 -12.13
C LEU A 70 8.21 5.00 -10.85
N GLY A 71 7.53 4.85 -9.71
CA GLY A 71 8.18 5.12 -8.44
C GLY A 71 7.61 4.34 -7.29
N ALA A 72 7.71 4.94 -6.12
CA ALA A 72 7.21 4.33 -4.90
C ALA A 72 6.72 5.37 -3.89
N ALA A 73 5.48 5.21 -3.44
CA ALA A 73 4.96 6.01 -2.34
C ALA A 73 5.57 5.54 -1.01
N VAL A 74 5.88 6.50 -0.13
CA VAL A 74 6.44 6.22 1.19
C VAL A 74 5.49 6.71 2.27
N TYR A 75 5.09 5.82 3.18
CA TYR A 75 4.20 6.14 4.30
C TYR A 75 4.88 5.86 5.65
N SER A 76 4.52 6.64 6.66
CA SER A 76 4.83 6.30 8.06
C SER A 76 3.95 5.14 8.55
N GLU A 77 4.29 4.58 9.70
CA GLU A 77 3.46 3.59 10.40
C GLU A 77 2.02 4.08 10.69
N ASP A 78 1.85 5.38 10.93
CA ASP A 78 0.57 6.06 11.12
C ASP A 78 -0.11 6.49 9.80
N CYS A 79 0.35 5.97 8.66
CA CYS A 79 -0.20 6.24 7.32
C CYS A 79 -0.08 7.67 6.78
N TYR A 80 0.75 8.51 7.39
CA TYR A 80 1.09 9.80 6.80
C TYR A 80 1.96 9.61 5.57
N SER A 81 1.64 10.32 4.48
CA SER A 81 2.51 10.37 3.31
C SER A 81 3.80 11.10 3.67
N LEU A 82 4.93 10.46 3.44
CA LEU A 82 6.27 11.02 3.68
C LEU A 82 6.93 11.50 2.38
N GLY A 83 6.33 11.17 1.23
CA GLY A 83 6.80 11.55 -0.09
C GLY A 83 6.72 10.41 -1.10
N PHE A 84 7.43 10.59 -2.20
CA PHE A 84 7.48 9.65 -3.32
C PHE A 84 8.92 9.49 -3.80
N LEU A 85 9.37 8.26 -3.99
CA LEU A 85 10.69 7.92 -4.53
C LEU A 85 10.59 7.61 -6.02
N GLY A 86 11.63 7.91 -6.79
CA GLY A 86 11.64 7.70 -8.23
C GLY A 86 10.70 8.66 -8.95
N GLY A 87 9.93 8.15 -9.91
CA GLY A 87 9.09 8.95 -10.80
C GLY A 87 9.90 9.72 -11.84
N ILE A 88 9.22 10.54 -12.63
CA ILE A 88 9.83 11.41 -13.67
C ILE A 88 10.95 12.28 -13.10
N THR A 89 10.81 12.73 -11.85
CA THR A 89 11.80 13.58 -11.18
C THR A 89 13.00 12.81 -10.65
N GLY A 90 12.93 11.47 -10.59
CA GLY A 90 13.96 10.63 -10.01
C GLY A 90 14.22 10.94 -8.53
N ASN A 91 13.18 11.28 -7.75
CA ASN A 91 13.37 11.73 -6.38
C ASN A 91 13.99 10.61 -5.52
N THR A 92 15.07 10.92 -4.82
CA THR A 92 15.72 10.00 -3.87
C THR A 92 15.61 10.46 -2.43
N ILE A 93 14.92 11.58 -2.18
CA ILE A 93 14.90 12.26 -0.90
C ILE A 93 13.55 12.06 -0.20
N ILE A 94 13.60 11.62 1.06
CA ILE A 94 12.45 11.55 1.97
C ILE A 94 12.87 12.19 3.29
N GLN A 95 12.03 13.08 3.82
CA GLN A 95 12.32 13.83 5.06
C GLN A 95 13.70 14.55 5.05
N GLY A 96 14.12 15.04 3.88
CA GLY A 96 15.36 15.81 3.72
C GLY A 96 16.64 14.97 3.63
N VAL A 97 16.56 13.64 3.61
CA VAL A 97 17.73 12.76 3.45
C VAL A 97 17.59 11.86 2.23
N LYS A 98 18.73 11.46 1.64
CA LYS A 98 18.77 10.40 0.64
C LYS A 98 18.29 9.10 1.27
N PHE A 99 17.12 8.63 0.84
CA PHE A 99 16.38 7.57 1.52
C PHE A 99 17.20 6.28 1.59
N TYR A 100 17.70 5.77 0.46
CA TYR A 100 18.43 4.51 0.42
C TYR A 100 19.82 4.56 1.07
N ASP A 101 20.35 5.76 1.38
CA ASP A 101 21.59 5.92 2.12
C ASP A 101 21.38 5.90 3.66
N LYS A 102 20.13 6.10 4.11
CA LYS A 102 19.77 6.30 5.53
C LYS A 102 18.69 5.36 6.05
N ALA A 103 17.96 4.68 5.17
CA ALA A 103 16.91 3.75 5.52
C ALA A 103 17.44 2.32 5.52
N ASP A 104 17.22 1.59 6.61
CA ASP A 104 17.57 0.18 6.72
C ASP A 104 16.40 -0.68 6.24
N PHE A 105 16.65 -1.56 5.26
CA PHE A 105 15.65 -2.51 4.81
C PHE A 105 15.40 -3.58 5.89
N VAL A 106 14.13 -3.80 6.22
CA VAL A 106 13.74 -4.82 7.19
C VAL A 106 13.22 -6.07 6.49
N LYS A 107 12.15 -5.93 5.70
CA LYS A 107 11.50 -7.05 5.01
C LYS A 107 10.61 -6.59 3.88
N ARG A 108 10.29 -7.53 3.00
CA ARG A 108 9.21 -7.39 2.02
C ARG A 108 7.93 -8.00 2.57
N ILE A 109 6.88 -7.20 2.63
CA ILE A 109 5.56 -7.60 3.16
C ILE A 109 4.73 -8.25 2.06
N TRP A 110 4.83 -7.72 0.84
CA TRP A 110 4.07 -8.20 -0.31
C TRP A 110 4.84 -7.97 -1.62
N LYS A 111 4.59 -8.82 -2.61
CA LYS A 111 4.99 -8.64 -4.01
C LYS A 111 4.01 -9.38 -4.94
N ASN A 112 3.93 -8.96 -6.20
CA ASN A 112 3.37 -9.80 -7.26
C ASN A 112 4.40 -10.75 -7.88
#